data_AF-A0A1F6XRS3-F1
#
_entry.id   AF-A0A1F6XRS3-F1
#
_cell.length_a   1.000
_cell.length_b   1.000
_cell.length_c   1.000
_cell.angle_alpha   90.00
_cell.angle_beta   90.00
_cell.angle_gamma   90.00
#
_symmetry.space_group_name_H-M   'P 1'
#
loop_
_entity.id
_entity.type
_entity.pdbx_description
1 polymer ?
#
loop_
_entity_poly.entity_id
_entity_poly.type
_entity_poly.pdbx_seq_one_letter_code
_entity_poly.pdbx_strand_id
1 'polypeptide(L)'
;MCTTAELNIDGRSFGPYGMPGHMPVPMIKETIEAGARAQVEVIFDPNAHGPAGVGLIDREIIIENSSEIPFRLKIKGIVTP
;
A
#
# COMPACT_ATOMS: atom_id res chain seq x y z
N MET A 1 11.67 -2.03 -3.65
CA MET A 1 10.48 -1.15 -3.60
C MET A 1 10.49 -0.49 -2.23
N CYS A 2 10.42 0.84 -2.13
CA CYS A 2 10.40 1.51 -0.81
C CYS A 2 9.01 1.52 -0.16
N THR A 3 7.94 1.23 -0.90
CA THR A 3 6.61 1.04 -0.34
C THR A 3 5.94 -0.15 -1.02
N THR A 4 5.34 -1.02 -0.22
CA THR A 4 4.51 -2.13 -0.67
C THR A 4 3.19 -2.15 0.08
N ALA A 5 2.15 -2.68 -0.57
CA ALA A 5 0.86 -2.93 0.06
C ALA A 5 0.40 -4.36 -0.21
N GLU A 6 -0.23 -4.99 0.77
CA GLU A 6 -0.87 -6.30 0.66
C GLU A 6 -2.31 -6.21 1.15
N LEU A 7 -3.22 -6.86 0.42
CA LEU A 7 -4.62 -6.99 0.83
C LEU A 7 -4.83 -8.38 1.42
N ASN A 8 -5.43 -8.44 2.61
CA ASN A 8 -5.80 -9.65 3.31
C ASN A 8 -7.33 -9.74 3.43
N ILE A 9 -7.92 -10.80 2.88
CA ILE A 9 -9.37 -11.10 2.94
C ILE A 9 -9.53 -12.54 3.42
N ASP A 10 -10.14 -12.73 4.60
CA ASP A 10 -10.43 -14.05 5.17
C ASP A 10 -9.23 -15.02 5.16
N GLY A 11 -8.03 -14.50 5.46
CA GLY A 11 -6.78 -15.27 5.48
C GLY A 11 -6.12 -15.51 4.12
N ARG A 12 -6.69 -15.00 3.02
CA ARG A 12 -6.06 -14.95 1.70
C ARG A 12 -5.32 -13.63 1.52
N SER A 13 -4.08 -13.69 1.07
CA SER A 13 -3.23 -12.51 0.82
C SER A 13 -3.05 -12.26 -0.67
N PHE A 14 -3.12 -10.99 -1.07
CA PHE A 14 -2.97 -10.52 -2.44
C PHE A 14 -1.92 -9.41 -2.49
N GLY A 15 -0.94 -9.54 -3.40
CA GLY A 15 0.20 -8.63 -3.51
C GLY A 15 1.54 -9.37 -3.40
N PRO A 16 2.64 -8.68 -3.04
CA PRO A 16 2.71 -7.24 -2.72
C PRO A 16 2.56 -6.33 -3.95
N TYR A 17 1.81 -5.25 -3.79
CA TYR A 17 1.67 -4.18 -4.77
C TYR A 17 2.70 -3.09 -4.51
N GLY A 18 3.54 -2.81 -5.50
CA GLY A 18 4.56 -1.77 -5.43
C GLY A 18 4.12 -0.44 -6.03
N MET A 19 5.04 0.50 -6.08
CA MET A 19 4.78 1.84 -6.61
C MET A 19 4.64 1.84 -8.15
N PRO A 20 3.74 2.66 -8.71
CA PRO A 20 3.71 2.93 -10.15
C PRO A 20 5.08 3.37 -10.68
N GLY A 21 5.41 2.98 -11.91
CA GLY A 21 6.66 3.34 -12.58
C GLY A 21 7.87 2.46 -12.22
N HIS A 22 7.76 1.56 -11.23
CA HIS A 22 8.79 0.55 -10.97
C HIS A 22 8.48 -0.77 -11.66
N MET A 23 7.21 -1.19 -11.69
CA MET A 23 6.65 -2.29 -12.47
C MET A 23 5.15 -2.03 -12.72
N PRO A 24 4.50 -2.67 -13.72
CA PRO A 24 3.04 -2.66 -13.81
C PRO A 24 2.40 -3.18 -12.53
N VAL A 25 1.39 -2.46 -12.03
CA VAL A 25 0.64 -2.88 -10.82
C VAL A 25 -0.56 -3.71 -11.27
N PRO A 26 -0.63 -5.01 -10.93
CA PRO A 26 -1.77 -5.84 -11.35
C PRO A 26 -3.04 -5.45 -10.60
N MET A 27 -4.20 -5.64 -11.26
CA MET A 27 -5.50 -5.48 -10.61
C MET A 27 -5.76 -6.64 -9.65
N ILE A 28 -6.32 -6.35 -8.46
CA ILE A 28 -6.66 -7.35 -7.45
C ILE A 28 -7.88 -8.18 -7.86
N LYS A 29 -8.94 -7.51 -8.36
CA LYS A 29 -10.22 -8.12 -8.81
C LYS A 29 -10.90 -9.04 -7.77
N GLU A 30 -10.75 -8.75 -6.49
CA GLU A 30 -11.46 -9.45 -5.41
C GLU A 30 -12.67 -8.66 -4.93
N THR A 31 -13.67 -9.40 -4.43
CA THR A 31 -14.88 -8.85 -3.82
C THR A 31 -14.80 -8.96 -2.30
N ILE A 32 -15.18 -7.90 -1.60
CA ILE A 32 -15.42 -7.92 -0.16
C ILE A 32 -16.92 -7.91 0.04
N GLU A 33 -17.46 -9.01 0.56
CA GLU A 33 -18.90 -9.17 0.79
C GLU A 33 -19.43 -8.19 1.84
N ALA A 34 -20.73 -7.88 1.77
CA ALA A 34 -21.37 -6.98 2.73
C ALA A 34 -21.22 -7.51 4.17
N GLY A 35 -20.67 -6.68 5.06
CA GLY A 35 -20.42 -7.05 6.47
C GLY A 35 -19.11 -7.81 6.70
N ALA A 36 -18.38 -8.21 5.64
CA ALA A 36 -17.05 -8.76 5.75
C ALA A 36 -16.02 -7.68 6.08
N ARG A 37 -14.81 -8.11 6.50
CA ARG A 37 -13.68 -7.24 6.79
C ARG A 37 -12.48 -7.69 5.99
N ALA A 38 -11.72 -6.71 5.50
CA ALA A 38 -10.42 -6.91 4.91
C ALA A 38 -9.40 -6.03 5.63
N GLN A 39 -8.13 -6.42 5.55
CA GLN A 39 -7.02 -5.66 6.08
C GLN A 39 -6.06 -5.31 4.96
N VAL A 40 -5.59 -4.07 4.94
CA VAL A 40 -4.52 -3.64 4.05
C VAL A 40 -3.28 -3.38 4.88
N GLU A 41 -2.24 -4.17 4.63
CA GLU A 41 -0.94 -3.98 5.25
C GLU A 41 -0.07 -3.16 4.33
N VAL A 42 0.55 -2.12 4.86
CA VAL A 42 1.42 -1.21 4.10
C VAL A 42 2.77 -1.18 4.79
N ILE A 43 3.82 -1.52 4.05
CA ILE A 43 5.20 -1.47 4.52
C ILE A 43 5.93 -0.37 3.77
N PHE A 44 6.46 0.58 4.51
CA PHE A 44 7.41 1.56 4.00
C PHE A 44 8.80 1.23 4.53
N ASP A 45 9.75 0.95 3.64
CA ASP A 45 11.16 0.74 3.97
C ASP A 45 11.96 2.01 3.61
N PRO A 46 12.35 2.82 4.61
CA PRO A 46 13.15 4.02 4.38
C PRO A 46 14.54 3.71 3.80
N ASN A 47 15.09 2.52 4.04
CA ASN A 47 16.44 2.15 3.63
C ASN A 47 16.51 1.54 2.21
N ALA A 48 15.36 1.32 1.56
CA ALA A 48 15.29 0.70 0.24
C ALA A 48 16.07 1.44 -0.87
N HIS A 49 16.43 2.71 -0.67
CA HIS A 49 17.20 3.51 -1.62
C HIS A 49 18.57 3.99 -1.08
N GLY A 50 19.01 3.51 0.08
CA GLY A 50 20.34 3.85 0.63
C GLY A 50 20.37 4.00 2.15
N PRO A 51 21.58 4.09 2.74
CA PRO A 51 21.84 3.78 4.16
C PRO A 51 21.28 4.77 5.17
N ALA A 52 20.91 5.98 4.76
CA ALA A 52 20.47 7.00 5.71
C ALA A 52 18.97 6.91 6.01
N GLY A 53 18.10 6.66 5.01
CA GLY A 53 16.65 6.53 5.18
C GLY A 53 15.90 7.68 5.89
N VAL A 54 16.59 8.75 6.31
CA VAL A 54 16.05 9.85 7.12
C VAL A 54 15.40 10.94 6.27
N GLY A 55 14.53 11.70 6.91
CA GLY A 55 13.89 12.89 6.33
C GLY A 55 12.38 12.78 6.21
N LEU A 56 11.78 13.78 5.57
CA LEU A 56 10.34 13.83 5.36
C LEU A 56 9.90 12.71 4.41
N ILE A 57 8.91 11.94 4.85
CA ILE A 57 8.18 10.98 4.01
C ILE A 57 6.74 11.45 3.81
N ASP A 58 6.24 11.21 2.62
CA ASP A 58 4.84 11.43 2.24
C ASP A 58 4.46 10.33 1.25
N ARG A 59 3.73 9.33 1.72
CA ARG A 59 3.28 8.17 0.94
C ARG A 59 1.76 8.19 0.89
N GLU A 60 1.20 7.95 -0.29
CA GLU A 60 -0.23 7.78 -0.49
C GLU A 60 -0.50 6.37 -1.01
N ILE A 61 -1.43 5.68 -0.35
CA ILE A 61 -1.92 4.37 -0.72
C ILE A 61 -3.34 4.58 -1.22
N ILE A 62 -3.57 4.19 -2.47
CA ILE A 62 -4.83 4.36 -3.18
C ILE A 62 -5.41 2.98 -3.43
N ILE A 63 -6.64 2.77 -2.98
CA ILE A 63 -7.40 1.54 -3.23
C ILE A 63 -8.56 1.89 -4.15
N GLU A 64 -8.44 1.43 -5.39
CA GLU A 64 -9.52 1.46 -6.36
C GLU A 64 -10.59 0.42 -6.00
N ASN A 65 -11.84 0.79 -6.18
CA ASN A 65 -12.99 -0.07 -5.88
C ASN A 65 -14.08 0.20 -6.93
N SER A 66 -15.21 -0.49 -6.81
CA SER A 66 -16.33 -0.36 -7.76
C SER A 66 -17.14 0.94 -7.63
N SER A 67 -16.85 1.78 -6.64
CA SER A 67 -17.42 3.13 -6.54
C SER A 67 -16.57 4.14 -7.31
N GLU A 68 -17.12 5.33 -7.55
CA GLU A 68 -16.41 6.42 -8.22
C GLU A 68 -15.31 7.07 -7.33
N ILE A 69 -15.27 6.75 -6.04
CA ILE A 69 -14.37 7.38 -5.07
C ILE A 69 -13.39 6.34 -4.53
N PRO A 70 -12.09 6.45 -4.84
CA PRO A 70 -11.08 5.56 -4.29
C PRO A 70 -10.86 5.86 -2.81
N PHE A 71 -10.54 4.83 -2.04
CA PHE A 71 -10.06 5.00 -0.68
C PHE A 71 -8.60 5.44 -0.69
N ARG A 72 -8.25 6.42 0.14
CA ARG A 72 -6.89 6.97 0.24
C ARG A 72 -6.41 6.94 1.68
N LEU A 73 -5.22 6.40 1.88
CA LEU A 73 -4.51 6.43 3.14
C LEU A 73 -3.17 7.15 2.94
N LYS A 74 -2.83 8.05 3.86
CA LYS A 74 -1.58 8.81 3.80
C LYS A 74 -0.68 8.48 4.98
N ILE A 75 0.57 8.16 4.70
CA ILE A 75 1.65 8.00 5.68
C ILE A 75 2.58 9.20 5.52
N LYS A 76 2.55 10.10 6.51
CA LYS A 76 3.39 11.30 6.52
C LYS A 76 4.12 11.41 7.84
N GLY A 77 5.42 11.69 7.79
CA GLY A 77 6.24 11.80 8.98
C GLY A 77 7.68 12.17 8.68
N ILE A 78 8.48 12.40 9.70
CA ILE A 78 9.92 12.60 9.59
C ILE A 78 10.60 11.32 10.11
N VAL A 79 11.35 10.64 9.25
CA VAL A 79 12.21 9.52 9.66
C VAL A 79 13.47 10.11 10.30
N THR A 80 13.75 9.70 11.52
CA THR A 80 14.95 10.09 12.29
C THR A 80 15.86 8.87 12.48
N PRO A 81 17.16 9.08 12.77
CA PRO A 81 18.06 8.00 13.18
C PRO A 81 17.58 7.24 14.41
#